data_AF-A0A1G9R4Z7-F1
#
_entry.id   AF-A0A1G9R4Z7-F1
#
_cell.length_a   1.000
_cell.length_b   1.000
_cell.length_c   1.000
_cell.angle_alpha   90.00
_cell.angle_beta   90.00
_cell.angle_gamma   90.00
#
_symmetry.space_group_name_H-M   'P 1'
#
loop_
_entity.id
_entity.type
_entity.pdbx_description
1 polymer ?
#
loop_
_entity_poly.entity_id
_entity_poly.type
_entity_poly.pdbx_seq_one_letter_code
_entity_poly.pdbx_strand_id
1 'polypeptide(L)'
;MDISQIEVKDQEKPNLKNRNLIIDKKMYYDYFHNNRNDAAALKARELLKQTAISISPDGAEIIPKQEDIPSFFRGNKEEIAHLQEKNNKEHSGNLINNLARKATLLEQAENLVENKQIKAELSYLIDELTKIKFYRIDETEEFIQAYKKYADLQIKLLDIYYAI
;
A
#
# COMPACT_ATOMS: atom_id res chain seq x y z
N MET A 1 -8.47 -44.04 1.16
CA MET A 1 -8.61 -42.81 0.36
C MET A 1 -7.54 -41.88 0.86
N ASP A 2 -6.47 -41.78 0.09
CA ASP A 2 -5.27 -41.03 0.43
C ASP A 2 -5.47 -39.59 -0.05
N ILE A 3 -5.48 -38.63 0.87
CA ILE A 3 -5.65 -37.21 0.56
C ILE A 3 -4.26 -36.68 0.22
N SER A 4 -3.73 -37.13 -0.91
CA SER A 4 -2.45 -36.67 -1.41
C SER A 4 -2.62 -35.31 -2.05
N GLN A 5 -1.83 -34.35 -1.56
CA GLN A 5 -1.41 -33.14 -2.26
C GLN A 5 -2.50 -32.06 -2.42
N ILE A 6 -2.66 -31.28 -1.34
CA ILE A 6 -2.89 -29.84 -1.51
C ILE A 6 -1.66 -29.34 -2.29
N GLU A 7 -1.81 -29.13 -3.59
CA GLU A 7 -0.88 -28.30 -4.35
C GLU A 7 -0.81 -26.96 -3.63
N VAL A 8 0.28 -26.74 -2.90
CA VAL A 8 0.68 -25.41 -2.47
C VAL A 8 0.78 -24.63 -3.78
N LYS A 9 -0.19 -23.74 -4.04
CA LYS A 9 -0.15 -22.84 -5.19
C LYS A 9 1.27 -22.32 -5.26
N ASP A 10 1.98 -22.61 -6.34
CA ASP A 10 3.22 -21.93 -6.68
C ASP A 10 2.86 -20.45 -6.84
N GLN A 11 2.86 -19.74 -5.71
CA GLN A 11 2.78 -18.31 -5.65
C GLN A 11 4.14 -17.83 -6.12
N GLU A 12 4.14 -17.09 -7.23
CA GLU A 12 5.33 -16.37 -7.65
C GLU A 12 5.82 -15.52 -6.47
N LYS A 13 7.14 -15.42 -6.31
CA LYS A 13 7.71 -14.58 -5.24
C LYS A 13 7.55 -13.11 -5.66
N PRO A 14 7.31 -12.19 -4.71
CA PRO A 14 7.28 -10.76 -5.02
C PRO A 14 8.62 -10.33 -5.64
N ASN A 15 8.58 -9.32 -6.52
CA ASN A 15 9.75 -8.80 -7.20
C ASN A 15 10.61 -7.98 -6.25
N LEU A 16 11.58 -8.62 -5.58
CA LEU A 16 12.42 -8.01 -4.57
C LEU A 16 13.84 -7.75 -5.08
N LYS A 17 14.35 -6.53 -4.87
CA LYS A 17 15.77 -6.18 -5.03
C LYS A 17 16.32 -5.67 -3.70
N ASN A 18 17.36 -6.33 -3.18
CA ASN A 18 17.94 -6.01 -1.86
C ASN A 18 16.88 -5.92 -0.74
N ARG A 19 15.93 -6.86 -0.73
CA ARG A 19 14.77 -6.93 0.19
C ARG A 19 13.72 -5.82 0.02
N ASN A 20 13.85 -4.95 -0.97
CA ASN A 20 12.86 -3.93 -1.29
C ASN A 20 12.01 -4.35 -2.48
N LEU A 21 10.70 -4.17 -2.38
CA LEU A 21 9.78 -4.37 -3.49
C LEU A 21 10.06 -3.38 -4.63
N ILE A 22 10.18 -3.91 -5.84
CA ILE A 22 10.34 -3.17 -7.07
C ILE A 22 9.08 -3.36 -7.91
N ILE A 23 8.35 -2.28 -8.15
CA ILE A 23 7.15 -2.30 -8.99
C ILE A 23 7.59 -2.22 -10.46
N ASP A 24 7.28 -3.26 -11.23
CA ASP A 24 7.41 -3.22 -12.68
C ASP A 24 6.21 -2.49 -13.29
N LYS A 25 6.35 -1.18 -13.50
CA LYS A 25 5.28 -0.33 -14.05
C LYS A 25 4.78 -0.83 -15.41
N LYS A 26 5.63 -1.44 -16.22
CA LYS A 26 5.24 -1.95 -17.54
C LYS A 26 4.35 -3.18 -17.38
N MET A 27 4.67 -4.09 -16.47
CA MET A 27 3.84 -5.24 -16.16
C MET A 27 2.42 -4.84 -15.73
N TYR A 28 2.33 -3.86 -14.82
CA TYR A 28 1.03 -3.32 -14.38
C TYR A 28 0.27 -2.67 -15.54
N TYR A 29 0.94 -1.80 -16.30
CA TYR A 29 0.36 -1.18 -17.49
C TYR A 29 -0.18 -2.21 -18.47
N ASP A 30 0.65 -3.19 -18.87
CA ASP A 30 0.30 -4.22 -19.86
C ASP A 30 -0.88 -5.07 -19.37
N TYR A 31 -0.87 -5.51 -18.10
CA TYR A 31 -1.97 -6.29 -17.53
C TYR A 31 -3.28 -5.52 -17.58
N PHE A 32 -3.29 -4.31 -17.01
CA PHE A 32 -4.52 -3.54 -16.92
C PHE A 32 -4.98 -3.11 -18.32
N HIS A 33 -4.09 -2.60 -19.18
CA HIS A 33 -4.43 -2.15 -20.53
C HIS A 33 -5.05 -3.27 -21.39
N ASN A 34 -4.48 -4.47 -21.36
CA ASN A 34 -5.02 -5.62 -22.10
C ASN A 34 -6.39 -6.08 -21.57
N ASN A 35 -6.67 -5.81 -20.29
CA ASN A 35 -7.93 -6.14 -19.62
C ASN A 35 -8.84 -4.91 -19.42
N ARG A 36 -8.73 -3.86 -20.24
CA ARG A 36 -9.45 -2.60 -20.04
C ARG A 36 -10.99 -2.69 -20.02
N ASN A 37 -11.55 -3.74 -20.60
CA ASN A 37 -13.00 -3.98 -20.64
C ASN A 37 -13.45 -5.09 -19.69
N ASP A 38 -12.51 -5.71 -18.97
CA ASP A 38 -12.82 -6.74 -17.99
C ASP A 38 -13.34 -6.10 -16.70
N ALA A 39 -14.48 -6.60 -16.21
CA ALA A 39 -15.14 -6.02 -15.05
C ALA A 39 -14.31 -6.19 -13.76
N ALA A 40 -13.59 -7.31 -13.61
CA ALA A 40 -12.74 -7.55 -12.46
C ALA A 40 -11.52 -6.64 -12.48
N ALA A 41 -10.85 -6.49 -13.63
CA ALA A 41 -9.74 -5.57 -13.82
C ALA A 41 -10.15 -4.11 -13.60
N LEU A 42 -11.31 -3.68 -14.12
CA LEU A 42 -11.84 -2.33 -13.87
C LEU A 42 -12.10 -2.08 -12.38
N LYS A 43 -12.69 -3.07 -11.69
CA LYS A 43 -12.93 -2.98 -10.25
C LYS A 43 -11.62 -2.95 -9.46
N ALA A 44 -10.63 -3.77 -9.84
CA ALA A 44 -9.31 -3.78 -9.24
C ALA A 44 -8.60 -2.43 -9.39
N ARG A 45 -8.68 -1.78 -10.56
CA ARG A 45 -8.12 -0.42 -10.75
C ARG A 45 -8.74 0.60 -9.80
N GLU A 46 -10.06 0.58 -9.66
CA GLU A 46 -10.75 1.52 -8.77
C GLU A 46 -10.36 1.29 -7.30
N LEU A 47 -10.21 0.03 -6.89
CA LEU A 47 -9.70 -0.30 -5.55
C LEU A 47 -8.26 0.20 -5.36
N LEU A 48 -7.35 -0.06 -6.32
CA LEU A 48 -5.96 0.40 -6.29
C LEU A 48 -5.85 1.93 -6.31
N LYS A 49 -6.74 2.63 -7.01
CA LYS A 49 -6.82 4.09 -6.94
C LYS A 49 -7.18 4.58 -5.54
N GLN A 50 -8.08 3.89 -4.84
CA GLN A 50 -8.41 4.25 -3.46
C GLN A 50 -7.24 3.99 -2.49
N THR A 51 -6.39 2.99 -2.76
CA THR A 51 -5.20 2.75 -1.95
C THR A 51 -4.11 3.80 -2.18
N ALA A 52 -4.17 4.59 -3.26
CA ALA A 52 -3.24 5.68 -3.54
C ALA A 52 -3.44 6.92 -2.65
N ILE A 53 -4.59 7.05 -1.97
CA ILE A 53 -4.88 8.19 -1.07
C ILE A 53 -3.89 8.19 0.09
N SER A 54 -3.04 9.19 0.18
CA SER A 54 -1.89 9.26 1.08
C SER A 54 -2.07 10.33 2.16
N ILE A 55 -1.44 10.13 3.32
CA ILE A 55 -1.41 11.09 4.44
C ILE A 55 -0.02 11.70 4.54
N SER A 56 0.11 13.01 4.34
CA SER A 56 1.35 13.76 4.53
C SER A 56 1.65 14.03 6.01
N PRO A 57 2.87 14.46 6.38
CA PRO A 57 3.26 14.75 7.76
C PRO A 57 2.42 15.84 8.44
N ASP A 58 1.87 16.78 7.70
CA ASP A 58 0.96 17.83 8.20
C ASP A 58 -0.50 17.34 8.36
N GLY A 59 -0.79 16.14 7.83
CA GLY A 59 -2.07 15.46 7.91
C GLY A 59 -2.99 15.64 6.70
N ALA A 60 -2.52 16.19 5.57
CA ALA A 60 -3.32 16.25 4.36
C ALA A 60 -3.59 14.84 3.78
N GLU A 61 -4.83 14.58 3.40
CA GLU A 61 -5.27 13.29 2.83
C GLU A 61 -5.63 13.42 1.35
N ILE A 62 -4.68 13.14 0.46
CA ILE A 62 -4.84 13.27 -0.99
C ILE A 62 -4.03 12.23 -1.76
N ILE A 63 -4.31 12.06 -3.05
CA ILE A 63 -3.37 11.40 -3.97
C ILE A 63 -2.37 12.47 -4.43
N PRO A 64 -1.10 12.45 -3.99
CA PRO A 64 -0.11 13.44 -4.44
C PRO A 64 0.16 13.27 -5.93
N LYS A 65 0.44 14.37 -6.63
CA LYS A 65 0.89 14.31 -8.03
C LYS A 65 2.23 13.60 -8.13
N GLN A 66 2.52 12.98 -9.27
CA GLN A 66 3.71 12.14 -9.45
C GLN A 66 5.01 12.93 -9.23
N GLU A 67 5.05 14.19 -9.67
CA GLU A 67 6.17 15.11 -9.48
C GLU A 67 6.36 15.54 -8.01
N ASP A 68 5.30 15.51 -7.21
CA ASP A 68 5.28 16.01 -5.83
C ASP A 68 5.52 14.90 -4.79
N ILE A 69 5.55 13.62 -5.20
CA ILE A 69 5.73 12.46 -4.30
C ILE A 69 6.93 12.64 -3.35
N PRO A 70 8.14 13.04 -3.80
CA PRO A 70 9.29 13.17 -2.91
C PRO A 70 9.11 14.23 -1.83
N SER A 71 8.39 15.32 -2.14
CA SER A 71 8.10 16.39 -1.19
C SER A 71 6.91 16.07 -0.29
N PHE A 72 5.91 15.33 -0.79
CA PHE A 72 4.66 15.08 -0.07
C PHE A 72 4.86 14.33 1.25
N PHE A 73 5.81 13.39 1.29
CA PHE A 73 6.14 12.62 2.50
C PHE A 73 7.26 13.24 3.34
N ARG A 74 7.80 14.39 2.92
CA ARG A 74 8.90 15.06 3.61
C ARG A 74 8.33 15.98 4.70
N GLY A 75 8.57 15.63 5.96
CA GLY A 75 8.15 16.42 7.10
C GLY A 75 9.25 16.59 8.13
N ASN A 76 9.16 17.64 8.92
CA ASN A 76 9.99 17.86 10.08
C ASN A 76 9.43 17.13 11.32
N LYS A 77 10.21 17.14 12.41
CA LYS A 77 9.84 16.44 13.66
C LYS A 77 8.57 16.99 14.30
N GLU A 78 8.33 18.30 14.20
CA GLU A 78 7.17 18.96 14.78
C GLU A 78 5.89 18.56 14.03
N GLU A 79 5.91 18.55 12.69
CA GLU A 79 4.77 18.10 11.87
C GLU A 79 4.40 16.65 12.21
N ILE A 80 5.39 15.75 12.26
CA ILE A 80 5.17 14.35 12.59
C ILE A 80 4.65 14.18 14.04
N ALA A 81 5.14 14.97 15.00
CA ALA A 81 4.63 14.94 16.37
C ALA A 81 3.15 15.40 16.45
N HIS A 82 2.77 16.43 15.70
CA HIS A 82 1.37 16.84 15.61
C HIS A 82 0.50 15.77 14.92
N LEU A 83 1.03 15.08 13.90
CA LEU A 83 0.33 13.96 13.27
C LEU A 83 0.16 12.80 14.26
N GLN A 84 1.17 12.49 15.08
CA GLN A 84 1.09 11.49 16.15
C GLN A 84 0.00 11.85 17.16
N GLU A 85 -0.05 13.10 17.62
CA GLU A 85 -1.08 13.57 18.55
C GLU A 85 -2.48 13.43 17.95
N LYS A 86 -2.69 13.92 16.72
CA LYS A 86 -3.94 13.76 15.98
C LYS A 86 -4.31 12.29 15.78
N ASN A 87 -3.32 11.44 15.54
CA ASN A 87 -3.52 10.01 15.33
C ASN A 87 -3.97 9.28 16.60
N ASN A 88 -3.42 9.69 17.76
CA ASN A 88 -3.67 9.04 19.05
C ASN A 88 -4.93 9.57 19.75
N LYS A 89 -5.42 10.76 19.38
CA LYS A 89 -6.70 11.29 19.87
C LYS A 89 -7.83 10.31 19.50
N GLU A 90 -8.38 9.65 20.51
CA GLU A 90 -9.50 8.68 20.42
C GLU A 90 -9.20 7.33 19.73
N HIS A 91 -7.92 6.98 19.49
CA HIS A 91 -7.53 5.75 18.75
C HIS A 91 -8.17 5.61 17.35
N SER A 92 -8.67 6.70 16.79
CA SER A 92 -9.46 6.74 15.54
C SER A 92 -8.86 7.69 14.50
N GLY A 93 -7.58 8.01 14.63
CA GLY A 93 -6.86 8.92 13.73
C GLY A 93 -6.94 8.54 12.25
N ASN A 94 -6.93 9.56 11.39
CA ASN A 94 -7.02 9.37 9.93
C ASN A 94 -5.95 8.41 9.40
N LEU A 95 -4.72 8.48 9.92
CA LEU A 95 -3.63 7.61 9.48
C LEU A 95 -3.87 6.12 9.80
N ILE A 96 -4.37 5.79 11.00
CA ILE A 96 -4.76 4.41 11.37
C ILE A 96 -5.89 3.91 10.47
N ASN A 97 -6.95 4.71 10.30
CA ASN A 97 -8.11 4.31 9.51
C ASN A 97 -7.75 4.13 8.04
N ASN A 98 -6.94 5.04 7.50
CA ASN A 98 -6.43 5.00 6.14
C ASN A 98 -5.57 3.75 5.92
N LEU A 99 -4.70 3.39 6.87
CA LEU A 99 -3.90 2.16 6.81
C LEU A 99 -4.76 0.89 6.84
N ALA A 100 -5.71 0.79 7.77
CA ALA A 100 -6.61 -0.36 7.87
C ALA A 100 -7.46 -0.54 6.61
N ARG A 101 -8.03 0.57 6.11
CA ARG A 101 -8.79 0.58 4.86
C ARG A 101 -7.95 0.11 3.67
N LYS A 102 -6.67 0.53 3.57
CA LYS A 102 -5.78 0.11 2.47
C LYS A 102 -5.58 -1.39 2.42
N ALA A 103 -5.29 -2.03 3.55
CA ALA A 103 -5.08 -3.48 3.58
C ALA A 103 -6.30 -4.22 3.01
N THR A 104 -7.50 -3.86 3.47
CA THR A 104 -8.75 -4.44 2.96
C THR A 104 -9.01 -4.15 1.47
N LEU A 105 -8.71 -2.93 1.00
CA LEU A 105 -8.84 -2.59 -0.42
C LEU A 105 -7.84 -3.35 -1.30
N LEU A 106 -6.61 -3.54 -0.83
CA LEU A 106 -5.60 -4.32 -1.53
C LEU A 106 -5.96 -5.79 -1.59
N GLU A 107 -6.46 -6.39 -0.50
CA GLU A 107 -6.94 -7.77 -0.49
C GLU A 107 -8.05 -7.97 -1.51
N GLN A 108 -9.01 -7.04 -1.60
CA GLN A 108 -10.05 -7.08 -2.60
C GLN A 108 -9.50 -6.95 -4.02
N ALA A 109 -8.53 -6.06 -4.25
CA ALA A 109 -7.89 -5.90 -5.56
C ALA A 109 -7.10 -7.15 -5.96
N GLU A 110 -6.33 -7.73 -5.03
CA GLU A 110 -5.56 -8.96 -5.24
C GLU A 110 -6.44 -10.13 -5.68
N ASN A 111 -7.61 -10.28 -5.06
CA ASN A 111 -8.58 -11.32 -5.39
C ASN A 111 -9.17 -11.18 -6.81
N LEU A 112 -9.15 -9.98 -7.36
CA LEU A 112 -9.64 -9.67 -8.71
C LEU A 112 -8.55 -9.74 -9.78
N VAL A 113 -7.27 -9.79 -9.39
CA VAL A 113 -6.14 -9.90 -10.32
C VAL A 113 -5.79 -11.37 -10.55
N GLU A 114 -5.65 -11.74 -11.82
CA GLU A 114 -5.24 -13.09 -12.24
C GLU A 114 -3.73 -13.23 -12.41
N ASN A 115 -3.02 -12.15 -12.74
CA ASN A 115 -1.57 -12.16 -12.92
C ASN A 115 -0.87 -12.52 -11.59
N LYS A 116 -0.21 -13.68 -11.57
CA LYS A 116 0.40 -14.25 -10.37
C LYS A 116 1.44 -13.31 -9.72
N GLN A 117 2.27 -12.65 -10.52
CA GLN A 117 3.28 -11.72 -10.05
C GLN A 117 2.64 -10.49 -9.39
N ILE A 118 1.65 -9.87 -10.04
CA ILE A 118 0.92 -8.75 -9.44
C ILE A 118 0.25 -9.18 -8.13
N LYS A 119 -0.36 -10.37 -8.07
CA LYS A 119 -0.94 -10.89 -6.82
C LYS A 119 0.12 -10.97 -5.72
N ALA A 120 1.28 -11.56 -6.01
CA ALA A 120 2.36 -11.70 -5.03
C ALA A 120 2.87 -10.36 -4.51
N GLU A 121 2.96 -9.34 -5.37
CA GLU A 121 3.36 -7.99 -4.98
C GLU A 121 2.28 -7.30 -4.13
N LEU A 122 1.00 -7.48 -4.46
CA LEU A 122 -0.11 -6.99 -3.64
C LEU A 122 -0.16 -7.69 -2.27
N SER A 123 0.00 -9.02 -2.21
CA SER A 123 0.08 -9.77 -0.95
C SER A 123 1.25 -9.28 -0.08
N TYR A 124 2.42 -9.05 -0.68
CA TYR A 124 3.56 -8.49 0.04
C TYR A 124 3.25 -7.11 0.64
N LEU A 125 2.58 -6.24 -0.13
CA LEU A 125 2.18 -4.91 0.36
C LEU A 125 1.17 -5.01 1.50
N ILE A 126 0.18 -5.90 1.41
CA ILE A 126 -0.79 -6.17 2.48
C ILE A 126 -0.05 -6.60 3.77
N ASP A 127 0.85 -7.57 3.66
CA ASP A 127 1.65 -8.07 4.78
C ASP A 127 2.51 -6.97 5.41
N GLU A 128 3.12 -6.11 4.61
CA GLU A 128 3.96 -5.03 5.14
C GLU A 128 3.15 -3.89 5.78
N LEU A 129 1.98 -3.57 5.24
CA LEU A 129 1.08 -2.56 5.80
C LEU A 129 0.50 -3.01 7.14
N THR A 130 0.08 -4.28 7.26
CA THR A 130 -0.48 -4.83 8.50
C THR A 130 0.54 -4.92 9.64
N LYS A 131 1.84 -4.92 9.32
CA LYS A 131 2.92 -4.85 10.31
C LYS A 131 3.11 -3.45 10.90
N ILE A 132 2.57 -2.40 10.29
CA ILE A 132 2.68 -1.03 10.82
C ILE A 132 1.61 -0.83 11.89
N LYS A 133 2.04 -0.47 13.11
CA LYS A 133 1.16 -0.37 14.28
C LYS A 133 1.14 1.04 14.87
N PHE A 134 0.43 1.98 14.25
CA PHE A 134 0.36 3.37 14.73
C PHE A 134 -0.43 3.55 16.04
N TYR A 135 -1.39 2.68 16.33
CA TYR A 135 -2.41 2.86 17.38
C TYR A 135 -1.91 2.82 18.85
N ARG A 136 -0.61 2.62 19.07
CA ARG A 136 0.03 2.50 20.39
C ARG A 136 1.45 3.06 20.44
N ILE A 137 1.81 3.93 19.51
CA ILE A 137 3.14 4.51 19.50
C ILE A 137 3.10 5.80 20.31
N ASP A 138 3.62 5.73 21.53
CA ASP A 138 3.72 6.86 22.45
C ASP A 138 5.05 7.62 22.25
N GLU A 139 6.09 6.94 21.75
CA GLU A 139 7.38 7.55 21.45
C GLU A 139 7.41 8.17 20.04
N THR A 140 7.68 9.48 19.96
CA THR A 140 7.74 10.19 18.67
C THR A 140 8.77 9.59 17.72
N GLU A 141 9.91 9.10 18.20
CA GLU A 141 10.92 8.49 17.34
C GLU A 141 10.43 7.16 16.72
N GLU A 142 9.74 6.32 17.49
CA GLU A 142 9.09 5.12 16.96
C GLU A 142 8.01 5.49 15.92
N PHE A 143 7.27 6.58 16.16
CA PHE A 143 6.23 7.04 15.24
C PHE A 143 6.85 7.53 13.93
N ILE A 144 7.96 8.26 14.00
CA ILE A 144 8.74 8.68 12.83
C ILE A 144 9.19 7.46 12.01
N GLN A 145 9.69 6.39 12.66
CA GLN A 145 10.11 5.18 11.93
C GLN A 145 8.93 4.45 11.29
N ALA A 146 7.81 4.34 12.00
CA ALA A 146 6.58 3.76 11.45
C ALA A 146 6.05 4.58 10.26
N TYR A 147 6.11 5.92 10.36
CA TYR A 147 5.71 6.83 9.28
C TYR A 147 6.63 6.71 8.05
N LYS A 148 7.94 6.58 8.24
CA LYS A 148 8.88 6.30 7.13
C LYS A 148 8.53 5.00 6.41
N LYS A 149 8.26 3.93 7.17
CA LYS A 149 7.84 2.65 6.60
C LYS A 149 6.51 2.79 5.82
N TYR A 150 5.55 3.53 6.37
CA TYR A 150 4.31 3.85 5.68
C TYR A 150 4.57 4.59 4.36
N ALA A 151 5.40 5.64 4.38
CA ALA A 151 5.74 6.42 3.19
C ALA A 151 6.39 5.56 2.10
N ASP A 152 7.34 4.69 2.48
CA ASP A 152 8.02 3.78 1.55
C ASP A 152 7.02 2.85 0.84
N LEU A 153 6.09 2.24 1.59
CA LEU A 153 5.04 1.40 1.01
C LEU A 153 4.05 2.21 0.17
N GLN A 154 3.72 3.42 0.62
CA GLN A 154 2.80 4.30 -0.10
C GLN A 154 3.36 4.75 -1.45
N ILE A 155 4.68 4.97 -1.55
CA ILE A 155 5.36 5.24 -2.81
C ILE A 155 5.18 4.06 -3.79
N LYS A 156 5.20 2.81 -3.31
CA LYS A 156 4.93 1.63 -4.16
C LYS A 156 3.49 1.59 -4.65
N LEU A 157 2.54 1.92 -3.78
CA LEU A 157 1.13 2.02 -4.16
C LEU A 157 0.89 3.14 -5.19
N LEU A 158 1.61 4.25 -5.07
CA LEU A 158 1.57 5.33 -6.05
C LEU A 158 2.22 4.91 -7.38
N ASP A 159 3.34 4.18 -7.33
CA ASP A 159 3.97 3.61 -8.54
C ASP A 159 3.02 2.68 -9.30
N ILE A 160 2.23 1.87 -8.58
CA ILE A 160 1.16 1.04 -9.16
C ILE A 160 0.06 1.93 -9.74
N TYR A 161 -0.47 2.87 -8.96
CA TYR A 161 -1.56 3.75 -9.40
C TYR A 161 -1.22 4.52 -10.68
N TYR A 162 0.00 5.04 -10.79
CA TYR A 162 0.45 5.76 -11.98
C TYR A 162 0.75 4.87 -13.19
N ALA A 163 0.75 3.55 -13.02
CA ALA A 163 0.99 2.60 -14.09
C ALA A 163 -0.29 2.05 -14.74
N ILE A 164 -1.46 2.18 -14.12
CA ILE A 164 -2.70 1.44 -14.47
C ILE A 164 -3.80 2.30 -15.12
#